data_AF-A0A0C3PBF0-F1
#
_entry.id   AF-A0A0C3PBF0-F1
#
_cell.length_a   1.000
_cell.length_b   1.000
_cell.length_c   1.000
_cell.angle_alpha   90.00
_cell.angle_beta   90.00
_cell.angle_gamma   90.00
#
_symmetry.space_group_name_H-M   'P 1'
#
loop_
_entity.id
_entity.type
_entity.pdbx_description
1 polymer ?
#
loop_
_entity_poly.entity_id
_entity_poly.type
_entity_poly.pdbx_seq_one_letter_code
_entity_poly.pdbx_strand_id
1 'polypeptide(L)'
;MSEHSIVKEQPEPTPAPQVPAGRGGRLRARASHLARTFTTKEGWFGDYDYAWMCTPTLPCAVRSGRKKKTMPPFYALDSDLPILLALACGLQHALAMLAGLITPPIIFANALSLDAETSAYMISSSLIGCGILSLVQMSRLHLFKDYYLGTGLISVVGTSFATLSTANAIFNAMYNDGTCPSTTAADGTVTRGPCPDAYGMVLGTSLICSFLEIFMSFVSPRTLKKIFPPMVTGTVILMIGASLVGSSGMPNWGGGSNDCMSRPSSGFFELCPDVTAPRPLPWGSPEFIGLGFLSFVSIILTELFGSPFLKNVSIIVGLAVGCTVAGAAGYIDGSSITTAPAITFLWVHTFKIRVYAPAILPMLAVYVSLAMEAIGDITASAEVSRVPVDGEDFDSRIQGGVLSDGIGGFLSALFMVTPLSIFAQNNGVIAITRCANRTAGRFCCMFLILFGVLGKISGVFLAIPNPVLGGVTTFLFASVAVSGARVLAYNRFTRRDRFVLAAALSFGVGDLLVPDVFTHLFDGVNHPNKGLQGLFDSITIILSTPFLVAGVVAAVLNLILPQEDVDDEDEEPQVVVIDVEAHHAESPKEKHAD
;
A
#
# COMPACT_ATOMS: atom_id res chain seq x y z
N MET A 1 -23.26 4.52 14.01
CA MET A 1 -24.73 4.36 13.95
C MET A 1 -25.06 2.95 13.42
N SER A 2 -25.96 2.24 14.10
CA SER A 2 -26.40 0.84 13.97
C SER A 2 -25.48 -0.25 14.56
N GLU A 3 -25.76 -0.61 15.82
CA GLU A 3 -25.13 -1.66 16.65
C GLU A 3 -25.56 -3.10 16.29
N HIS A 4 -25.55 -3.48 15.01
CA HIS A 4 -25.98 -4.83 14.59
C HIS A 4 -25.00 -5.56 13.66
N SER A 5 -23.70 -5.52 13.93
CA SER A 5 -22.73 -6.39 13.23
C SER A 5 -21.51 -6.80 14.05
N ILE A 6 -21.71 -7.28 15.28
CA ILE A 6 -20.70 -8.08 15.96
C ILE A 6 -21.31 -9.45 16.21
N VAL A 7 -21.16 -10.35 15.24
CA VAL A 7 -21.35 -11.79 15.49
C VAL A 7 -20.18 -12.19 16.39
N LYS A 8 -20.42 -12.25 17.70
CA LYS A 8 -19.45 -12.70 18.72
C LYS A 8 -19.16 -14.21 18.66
N GLU A 9 -19.86 -14.96 17.80
CA GLU A 9 -19.62 -16.38 17.61
C GLU A 9 -18.80 -16.62 16.33
N GLN A 10 -17.52 -16.94 16.54
CA GLN A 10 -16.72 -17.58 15.49
C GLN A 10 -17.45 -18.87 15.05
N PRO A 11 -17.61 -19.13 13.73
CA PRO A 11 -18.02 -20.46 13.29
C PRO A 11 -17.03 -21.49 13.85
N GLU A 12 -17.54 -22.61 14.35
CA GLU A 12 -16.71 -23.67 14.92
C GLU A 12 -15.55 -23.99 13.96
N PRO A 13 -14.30 -24.06 14.46
CA PRO A 13 -13.17 -24.47 13.66
C PRO A 13 -13.49 -25.81 13.01
N THR A 14 -13.45 -25.86 11.68
CA THR A 14 -13.48 -27.15 10.98
C THR A 14 -12.38 -28.02 11.60
N PRO A 15 -12.71 -29.20 12.15
CA PRO A 15 -11.73 -30.02 12.85
C PRO A 15 -10.57 -30.28 11.90
N ALA A 16 -9.34 -30.03 12.37
CA ALA A 16 -8.15 -30.30 11.59
C ALA A 16 -8.19 -31.77 11.13
N PRO A 17 -7.83 -32.07 9.87
CA PRO A 17 -7.78 -33.46 9.40
C PRO A 17 -6.93 -34.27 10.38
N GLN A 18 -7.46 -35.41 10.86
CA GLN A 18 -6.75 -36.28 11.78
C GLN A 18 -5.43 -36.72 11.15
N VAL A 19 -4.33 -36.09 11.55
CA VAL A 19 -3.01 -36.36 11.00
C VAL A 19 -2.51 -37.67 11.62
N PRO A 20 -2.18 -38.71 10.83
CA PRO A 20 -1.65 -39.95 11.39
C PRO A 20 -0.38 -39.69 12.19
N ALA A 21 -0.30 -40.26 13.39
CA ALA A 21 0.89 -40.18 14.24
C ALA A 21 2.09 -40.83 13.54
N GLY A 22 3.16 -40.06 13.30
CA GLY A 22 4.42 -40.52 12.72
C GLY A 22 4.82 -39.83 11.40
N ARG A 23 6.11 -39.52 11.24
CA ARG A 23 6.69 -38.82 10.06
C ARG A 23 6.38 -39.55 8.74
N GLY A 24 6.41 -40.88 8.74
CA GLY A 24 6.07 -41.73 7.59
C GLY A 24 4.56 -41.77 7.28
N GLY A 25 3.70 -41.73 8.30
CA GLY A 25 2.24 -41.65 8.14
C GLY A 25 1.79 -40.31 7.55
N ARG A 26 2.43 -39.20 7.96
CA ARG A 26 2.20 -37.86 7.38
C ARG A 26 2.60 -37.76 5.92
N LEU A 27 3.75 -38.33 5.55
CA LEU A 27 4.22 -38.35 4.16
C LEU A 27 3.29 -39.19 3.28
N ARG A 28 2.89 -40.37 3.75
CA ARG A 28 1.97 -41.25 3.01
C ARG A 28 0.57 -40.65 2.88
N ALA A 29 0.05 -40.03 3.94
CA ALA A 29 -1.24 -39.33 3.91
C ALA A 29 -1.21 -38.09 3.00
N ARG A 30 -0.11 -37.31 3.02
CA ARG A 30 0.09 -36.19 2.08
C ARG A 30 0.18 -36.68 0.63
N ALA A 31 0.91 -37.77 0.38
CA ALA A 31 1.03 -38.35 -0.95
C ALA A 31 -0.30 -38.91 -1.46
N SER A 32 -1.07 -39.61 -0.63
CA SER A 32 -2.41 -40.10 -1.01
C SER A 32 -3.40 -38.95 -1.20
N HIS A 33 -3.29 -37.89 -0.40
CA HIS A 33 -4.12 -36.69 -0.56
C HIS A 33 -3.80 -35.98 -1.87
N LEU A 34 -2.52 -35.70 -2.15
CA LEU A 34 -2.06 -35.13 -3.43
C LEU A 34 -2.51 -36.00 -4.61
N ALA A 35 -2.34 -37.32 -4.52
CA ALA A 35 -2.81 -38.24 -5.54
C ALA A 35 -4.32 -38.08 -5.75
N ARG A 36 -5.14 -38.02 -4.70
CA ARG A 36 -6.60 -37.81 -4.82
C ARG A 36 -6.92 -36.45 -5.44
N THR A 37 -6.27 -35.37 -5.02
CA THR A 37 -6.50 -34.02 -5.55
C THR A 37 -6.20 -33.94 -7.04
N PHE A 38 -5.10 -34.54 -7.51
CA PHE A 38 -4.70 -34.48 -8.92
C PHE A 38 -5.41 -35.53 -9.81
N THR A 39 -5.91 -36.64 -9.25
CA THR A 39 -6.54 -37.72 -10.04
C THR A 39 -8.07 -37.67 -10.09
N THR A 40 -8.73 -36.96 -9.17
CA THR A 40 -10.21 -36.94 -9.10
C THR A 40 -10.79 -35.65 -9.68
N LYS A 41 -11.96 -35.75 -10.34
CA LYS A 41 -12.71 -34.58 -10.80
C LYS A 41 -13.10 -33.64 -9.66
N GLU A 42 -13.40 -34.22 -8.49
CA GLU A 42 -13.74 -33.49 -7.26
C GLU A 42 -12.54 -32.66 -6.74
N GLY A 43 -11.31 -33.16 -6.86
CA GLY A 43 -10.11 -32.39 -6.51
C GLY A 43 -9.80 -31.22 -7.45
N TRP A 44 -10.19 -31.33 -8.73
CA TRP A 44 -9.98 -30.28 -9.73
C TRP A 44 -11.07 -29.20 -9.70
N PHE A 45 -12.34 -29.61 -9.71
CA PHE A 45 -13.50 -28.72 -9.83
C PHE A 45 -14.28 -28.56 -8.52
N GLY A 46 -14.38 -29.61 -7.71
CA GLY A 46 -15.21 -29.62 -6.50
C GLY A 46 -16.66 -29.20 -6.76
N ASP A 47 -17.36 -28.81 -5.69
CA ASP A 47 -18.77 -28.41 -5.71
C ASP A 47 -18.98 -26.89 -5.61
N TYR A 48 -18.00 -26.10 -6.06
CA TYR A 48 -18.08 -24.64 -5.99
C TYR A 48 -18.99 -24.05 -7.09
N ASP A 49 -19.79 -23.05 -6.73
CA ASP A 49 -20.62 -22.31 -7.70
C ASP A 49 -19.76 -21.29 -8.49
N TYR A 50 -19.09 -21.77 -9.53
CA TYR A 50 -18.31 -20.93 -10.44
C TYR A 50 -19.17 -19.91 -11.20
N ALA A 51 -20.47 -20.18 -11.38
CA ALA A 51 -21.38 -19.24 -12.02
C ALA A 51 -21.61 -18.02 -11.10
N TRP A 52 -21.69 -18.20 -9.78
CA TRP A 52 -21.75 -17.08 -8.85
C TRP A 52 -20.52 -16.16 -8.95
N MET A 53 -19.32 -16.74 -9.06
CA MET A 53 -18.06 -15.97 -9.17
C MET A 53 -18.01 -15.09 -10.43
N CYS A 54 -18.56 -15.58 -11.54
CA CYS A 54 -18.50 -14.91 -12.84
C CYS A 54 -19.77 -14.12 -13.21
N THR A 55 -20.88 -14.24 -12.46
CA THR A 55 -22.14 -13.57 -12.82
C THR A 55 -22.16 -12.10 -12.38
N PRO A 56 -22.41 -11.15 -13.30
CA PRO A 56 -22.46 -9.72 -12.97
C PRO A 56 -23.67 -9.37 -12.08
N THR A 57 -23.54 -8.27 -11.34
CA THR A 57 -24.61 -7.74 -10.49
C THR A 57 -25.43 -6.71 -11.26
N LEU A 58 -26.35 -7.17 -12.11
CA LEU A 58 -27.22 -6.28 -12.89
C LEU A 58 -28.40 -5.77 -12.05
N PRO A 59 -28.71 -4.46 -12.04
CA PRO A 59 -29.84 -3.88 -11.29
C PRO A 59 -31.19 -4.50 -11.66
N CYS A 60 -31.38 -4.85 -12.93
CA CYS A 60 -32.63 -5.46 -13.42
C CYS A 60 -32.87 -6.88 -12.89
N ALA A 61 -31.82 -7.61 -12.48
CA ALA A 61 -31.95 -8.94 -11.90
C ALA A 61 -32.46 -8.91 -10.44
N VAL A 62 -32.21 -7.80 -9.73
CA VAL A 62 -32.70 -7.57 -8.35
C VAL A 62 -34.22 -7.36 -8.34
N ARG A 63 -34.79 -6.84 -9.44
CA ARG A 63 -36.24 -6.58 -9.57
C ARG A 63 -37.08 -7.82 -9.89
N SER A 64 -36.43 -8.91 -10.34
CA SER A 64 -37.11 -10.14 -10.77
C SER A 64 -37.03 -11.25 -9.72
N GLY A 65 -37.45 -11.01 -8.48
CA GLY A 65 -37.83 -12.05 -7.48
C GLY A 65 -36.94 -13.30 -7.31
N ARG A 66 -35.67 -13.26 -7.76
CA ARG A 66 -34.83 -14.46 -7.88
C ARG A 66 -34.16 -14.71 -6.55
N LYS A 67 -34.29 -15.97 -6.08
CA LYS A 67 -33.80 -16.57 -4.82
C LYS A 67 -32.64 -15.80 -4.16
N LYS A 68 -32.74 -15.56 -2.84
CA LYS A 68 -31.62 -15.13 -1.97
C LYS A 68 -30.32 -15.76 -2.47
N LYS A 69 -29.42 -14.97 -3.06
CA LYS A 69 -28.10 -15.46 -3.49
C LYS A 69 -27.42 -16.02 -2.24
N THR A 70 -27.36 -17.33 -2.12
CA THR A 70 -26.57 -18.02 -1.08
C THR A 70 -25.14 -17.53 -1.23
N MET A 71 -24.65 -16.84 -0.20
CA MET A 71 -23.27 -16.38 -0.20
C MET A 71 -22.36 -17.62 -0.20
N PRO A 72 -21.19 -17.57 -0.88
CA PRO A 72 -20.32 -18.73 -0.94
C PRO A 72 -19.86 -19.14 0.47
N PRO A 73 -19.53 -20.43 0.66
CA PRO A 73 -18.95 -20.91 1.90
C PRO A 73 -17.64 -20.18 2.19
N PHE A 74 -17.34 -20.01 3.48
CA PHE A 74 -16.07 -19.42 3.90
C PHE A 74 -14.98 -20.49 3.90
N TYR A 75 -13.92 -20.28 3.12
CA TYR A 75 -12.76 -21.15 3.08
C TYR A 75 -11.69 -20.67 4.06
N ALA A 76 -11.53 -21.43 5.16
CA ALA A 76 -10.51 -21.18 6.18
C ALA A 76 -9.08 -21.43 5.67
N LEU A 77 -8.08 -20.98 6.44
CA LEU A 77 -6.65 -21.01 6.10
C LEU A 77 -6.15 -22.35 5.55
N ASP A 78 -6.53 -23.45 6.21
CA ASP A 78 -6.05 -24.81 5.93
C ASP A 78 -7.18 -25.74 5.43
N SER A 79 -8.24 -25.15 4.86
CA SER A 79 -9.32 -25.92 4.22
C SER A 79 -8.85 -26.59 2.92
N ASP A 80 -9.50 -27.68 2.50
CA ASP A 80 -9.27 -28.24 1.17
C ASP A 80 -9.95 -27.37 0.12
N LEU A 81 -9.18 -26.94 -0.88
CA LEU A 81 -9.66 -26.09 -1.97
C LEU A 81 -9.46 -26.80 -3.31
N PRO A 82 -10.49 -26.88 -4.18
CA PRO A 82 -10.32 -27.42 -5.52
C PRO A 82 -9.24 -26.63 -6.28
N ILE A 83 -8.41 -27.32 -7.06
CA ILE A 83 -7.25 -26.71 -7.72
C ILE A 83 -7.67 -25.54 -8.61
N LEU A 84 -8.76 -25.67 -9.38
CA LEU A 84 -9.23 -24.60 -10.25
C LEU A 84 -9.69 -23.37 -9.45
N LEU A 85 -10.36 -23.59 -8.31
CA LEU A 85 -10.75 -22.49 -7.42
C LEU A 85 -9.52 -21.82 -6.80
N ALA A 86 -8.55 -22.62 -6.36
CA ALA A 86 -7.28 -22.10 -5.82
C ALA A 86 -6.50 -21.28 -6.85
N LEU A 87 -6.46 -21.74 -8.11
CA LEU A 87 -5.86 -21.02 -9.23
C LEU A 87 -6.62 -19.73 -9.55
N ALA A 88 -7.95 -19.78 -9.62
CA ALA A 88 -8.77 -18.61 -9.92
C ALA A 88 -8.66 -17.54 -8.82
N CYS A 89 -8.78 -17.94 -7.54
CA CYS A 89 -8.59 -17.03 -6.42
C CYS A 89 -7.15 -16.52 -6.35
N GLY A 90 -6.14 -17.36 -6.61
CA GLY A 90 -4.75 -16.94 -6.66
C GLY A 90 -4.49 -15.91 -7.75
N LEU A 91 -5.02 -16.12 -8.96
CA LEU A 91 -4.95 -15.15 -10.05
C LEU A 91 -5.67 -13.85 -9.68
N GLN A 92 -6.83 -13.95 -9.03
CA GLN A 92 -7.59 -12.79 -8.56
C GLN A 92 -6.80 -11.94 -7.57
N HIS A 93 -6.17 -12.58 -6.57
CA HIS A 93 -5.25 -11.87 -5.67
C HIS A 93 -4.12 -11.21 -6.46
N ALA A 94 -3.42 -11.97 -7.32
CA ALA A 94 -2.30 -11.45 -8.10
C ALA A 94 -2.69 -10.20 -8.91
N LEU A 95 -3.82 -10.26 -9.63
CA LEU A 95 -4.35 -9.14 -10.41
C LEU A 95 -4.80 -7.97 -9.52
N ALA A 96 -5.41 -8.22 -8.36
CA ALA A 96 -5.86 -7.16 -7.45
C ALA A 96 -4.69 -6.29 -6.96
N MET A 97 -3.53 -6.89 -6.71
CA MET A 97 -2.36 -6.20 -6.17
C MET A 97 -1.38 -5.73 -7.26
N LEU A 98 -1.52 -6.28 -8.48
CA LEU A 98 -0.63 -6.02 -9.61
C LEU A 98 -0.38 -4.53 -9.84
N ALA A 99 -1.43 -3.71 -9.85
CA ALA A 99 -1.29 -2.26 -10.04
C ALA A 99 -0.39 -1.61 -8.96
N GLY A 100 -0.57 -2.00 -7.70
CA GLY A 100 0.27 -1.49 -6.61
C GLY A 100 1.71 -2.02 -6.64
N LEU A 101 1.96 -3.18 -7.24
CA LEU A 101 3.30 -3.78 -7.38
C LEU A 101 4.12 -3.18 -8.53
N ILE A 102 3.46 -2.80 -9.63
CA ILE A 102 4.13 -2.22 -10.82
C ILE A 102 4.26 -0.70 -10.73
N THR A 103 3.42 -0.02 -9.94
CA THR A 103 3.40 1.45 -9.88
C THR A 103 4.69 2.03 -9.28
N PRO A 104 5.21 1.58 -8.12
CA PRO A 104 6.45 2.11 -7.55
C PRO A 104 7.67 2.05 -8.47
N PRO A 105 8.02 0.90 -9.12
CA PRO A 105 9.16 0.88 -10.02
C PRO A 105 9.00 1.81 -11.22
N ILE A 106 7.78 1.98 -11.77
CA ILE A 106 7.50 2.95 -12.84
C ILE A 106 7.75 4.38 -12.35
N ILE A 107 7.25 4.74 -11.16
CA ILE A 107 7.43 6.09 -10.62
C ILE A 107 8.91 6.37 -10.33
N PHE A 108 9.64 5.41 -9.76
CA PHE A 108 11.08 5.58 -9.52
C PHE A 108 11.88 5.74 -10.81
N ALA A 109 11.56 4.95 -11.83
CA ALA A 109 12.19 5.08 -13.13
C ALA A 109 11.95 6.47 -13.75
N ASN A 110 10.71 6.96 -13.69
CA ASN A 110 10.36 8.29 -14.18
C ASN A 110 11.04 9.41 -13.37
N ALA A 111 11.09 9.29 -12.04
CA ALA A 111 11.70 10.28 -11.15
C ALA A 111 13.24 10.40 -11.32
N LEU A 112 13.87 9.34 -11.82
CA LEU A 112 15.31 9.24 -12.06
C LEU A 112 15.69 9.28 -13.54
N SER A 113 14.72 9.54 -14.43
CA SER A 113 14.90 9.57 -15.90
C SER A 113 15.59 8.32 -16.44
N LEU A 114 15.21 7.12 -15.97
CA LEU A 114 15.81 5.85 -16.40
C LEU A 114 15.27 5.41 -17.76
N ASP A 115 16.08 4.63 -18.49
CA ASP A 115 15.71 4.09 -19.79
C ASP A 115 14.64 2.99 -19.69
N ALA A 116 14.00 2.69 -20.83
CA ALA A 116 12.91 1.74 -20.91
C ALA A 116 13.31 0.30 -20.56
N GLU A 117 14.54 -0.11 -20.86
CA GLU A 117 15.05 -1.46 -20.55
C GLU A 117 15.21 -1.62 -19.05
N THR A 118 15.87 -0.67 -18.40
CA THR A 118 16.03 -0.63 -16.94
C THR A 118 14.67 -0.56 -16.23
N SER A 119 13.73 0.25 -16.74
CA SER A 119 12.37 0.38 -16.19
C SER A 119 11.59 -0.93 -16.26
N ALA A 120 11.61 -1.61 -17.41
CA ALA A 120 10.96 -2.91 -17.58
C ALA A 120 11.61 -3.99 -16.69
N TYR A 121 12.93 -3.92 -16.49
CA TYR A 121 13.61 -4.79 -15.53
C TYR A 121 13.14 -4.55 -14.10
N MET A 122 13.02 -3.29 -13.65
CA MET A 122 12.55 -2.95 -12.30
C MET A 122 11.14 -3.45 -12.01
N ILE A 123 10.24 -3.41 -13.00
CA ILE A 123 8.90 -4.00 -12.89
C ILE A 123 9.01 -5.52 -12.71
N SER A 124 9.84 -6.16 -13.52
CA SER A 124 10.05 -7.61 -13.49
C SER A 124 10.64 -8.08 -12.16
N SER A 125 11.70 -7.41 -11.68
CA SER A 125 12.36 -7.71 -10.42
C SER A 125 11.43 -7.49 -9.23
N SER A 126 10.61 -6.43 -9.25
CA SER A 126 9.56 -6.18 -8.27
C SER A 126 8.58 -7.36 -8.19
N LEU A 127 8.02 -7.79 -9.33
CA LEU A 127 7.05 -8.90 -9.36
C LEU A 127 7.65 -10.24 -8.87
N ILE A 128 8.88 -10.57 -9.30
CA ILE A 128 9.57 -11.78 -8.85
C ILE A 128 9.87 -11.70 -7.35
N GLY A 129 10.48 -10.60 -6.90
CA GLY A 129 10.87 -10.39 -5.51
C GLY A 129 9.67 -10.40 -4.57
N CYS A 130 8.60 -9.70 -4.92
CA CYS A 130 7.35 -9.69 -4.15
C CYS A 130 6.71 -11.07 -4.08
N GLY A 131 6.70 -11.83 -5.18
CA GLY A 131 6.18 -13.20 -5.19
C GLY A 131 6.97 -14.14 -4.28
N ILE A 132 8.31 -14.08 -4.31
CA ILE A 132 9.19 -14.88 -3.44
C ILE A 132 8.99 -14.50 -1.97
N LEU A 133 9.04 -13.21 -1.64
CA LEU A 133 8.95 -12.74 -0.26
C LEU A 133 7.54 -12.92 0.31
N SER A 134 6.50 -12.89 -0.54
CA SER A 134 5.15 -13.27 -0.13
C SER A 134 5.06 -14.73 0.29
N LEU A 135 5.76 -15.65 -0.39
CA LEU A 135 5.82 -17.05 0.04
C LEU A 135 6.45 -17.19 1.43
N VAL A 136 7.51 -16.43 1.71
CA VAL A 136 8.16 -16.39 3.02
C VAL A 136 7.19 -15.85 4.07
N GLN A 137 6.52 -14.72 3.79
CA GLN A 137 5.53 -14.12 4.68
C GLN A 137 4.38 -15.08 5.02
N MET A 138 3.93 -15.90 4.07
CA MET A 138 2.83 -16.86 4.27
C MET A 138 3.26 -18.17 4.97
N SER A 139 4.56 -18.43 5.13
CA SER A 139 5.07 -19.76 5.48
C SER A 139 5.02 -20.13 6.98
N ARG A 140 4.97 -19.13 7.89
CA ARG A 140 5.01 -19.30 9.38
C ARG A 140 6.06 -20.34 9.80
N LEU A 141 7.29 -20.21 9.32
CA LEU A 141 8.39 -21.12 9.62
C LEU A 141 8.81 -20.94 11.08
N HIS A 142 8.85 -22.02 11.85
CA HIS A 142 9.31 -21.98 13.23
C HIS A 142 10.83 -21.74 13.27
N LEU A 143 11.28 -20.72 13.99
CA LEU A 143 12.69 -20.35 14.10
C LEU A 143 13.31 -20.93 15.38
N PHE A 144 13.10 -20.28 16.52
CA PHE A 144 13.60 -20.68 17.82
C PHE A 144 12.67 -20.19 18.92
N LYS A 145 12.54 -20.96 20.01
CA LYS A 145 11.58 -20.69 21.09
C LYS A 145 10.16 -20.49 20.52
N ASP A 146 9.48 -19.40 20.83
CA ASP A 146 8.14 -19.10 20.35
C ASP A 146 8.12 -18.15 19.13
N TYR A 147 9.27 -17.94 18.48
CA TYR A 147 9.38 -17.07 17.31
C TYR A 147 9.15 -17.82 16.00
N TYR A 148 8.43 -17.16 15.10
CA TYR A 148 8.12 -17.64 13.76
C TYR A 148 8.63 -16.64 12.72
N LEU A 149 8.84 -17.10 11.49
CA LEU A 149 9.06 -16.27 10.32
C LEU A 149 7.81 -16.31 9.44
N GLY A 150 7.17 -15.16 9.28
CA GLY A 150 5.92 -15.00 8.55
C GLY A 150 4.67 -15.14 9.42
N THR A 151 3.55 -14.72 8.85
CA THR A 151 2.24 -14.57 9.53
C THR A 151 1.43 -15.86 9.51
N GLY A 152 1.66 -16.72 8.52
CA GLY A 152 0.78 -17.86 8.25
C GLY A 152 -0.64 -17.44 7.89
N LEU A 153 -0.84 -16.26 7.34
CA LEU A 153 -2.07 -15.77 6.72
C LEU A 153 -1.80 -15.55 5.22
N ILE A 154 -2.81 -15.24 4.41
CA ILE A 154 -2.57 -14.73 3.06
C ILE A 154 -2.05 -13.29 3.22
N SER A 155 -0.76 -13.13 3.49
CA SER A 155 -0.07 -11.84 3.60
C SER A 155 0.83 -11.68 2.39
N VAL A 156 0.35 -10.94 1.40
CA VAL A 156 1.11 -10.65 0.19
C VAL A 156 1.92 -9.39 0.46
N VAL A 157 3.18 -9.40 0.05
CA VAL A 157 4.07 -8.25 0.20
C VAL A 157 4.24 -7.53 -1.14
N GLY A 158 4.44 -6.23 -1.06
CA GLY A 158 4.67 -5.36 -2.20
C GLY A 158 5.47 -4.13 -1.81
N THR A 159 5.97 -3.38 -2.78
CA THR A 159 6.75 -2.17 -2.50
C THR A 159 5.91 -1.15 -1.74
N SER A 160 6.38 -0.72 -0.57
CA SER A 160 5.60 0.19 0.26
C SER A 160 5.54 1.60 -0.35
N PHE A 161 4.35 2.16 -0.28
CA PHE A 161 4.07 3.54 -0.68
C PHE A 161 4.70 4.58 0.25
N ALA A 162 4.99 4.23 1.51
CA ALA A 162 5.81 5.09 2.39
C ALA A 162 7.21 5.30 1.79
N THR A 163 7.80 4.22 1.27
CA THR A 163 9.11 4.28 0.62
C THR A 163 9.07 5.15 -0.63
N LEU A 164 7.99 5.09 -1.40
CA LEU A 164 7.81 5.90 -2.60
C LEU A 164 7.87 7.41 -2.30
N SER A 165 7.15 7.87 -1.28
CA SER A 165 7.14 9.28 -0.90
C SER A 165 8.52 9.73 -0.37
N THR A 166 9.16 8.95 0.52
CA THR A 166 10.47 9.31 1.08
C THR A 166 11.60 9.22 0.05
N ALA A 167 11.58 8.22 -0.84
CA ALA A 167 12.60 8.09 -1.88
C ALA A 167 12.53 9.24 -2.89
N ASN A 168 11.34 9.75 -3.24
CA ASN A 168 11.23 10.97 -4.07
C ASN A 168 11.87 12.19 -3.38
N ALA A 169 11.65 12.38 -2.08
CA ALA A 169 12.31 13.45 -1.33
C ALA A 169 13.84 13.28 -1.30
N ILE A 170 14.32 12.04 -1.12
CA ILE A 170 15.75 11.70 -1.21
C ILE A 170 16.31 11.98 -2.60
N PHE A 171 15.59 11.63 -3.68
CA PHE A 171 16.00 11.92 -5.05
C PHE A 171 16.07 13.43 -5.29
N ASN A 172 15.07 14.19 -4.85
CA ASN A 172 15.07 15.66 -4.94
C ASN A 172 16.30 16.25 -4.22
N ALA A 173 16.62 15.77 -3.02
CA ALA A 173 17.82 16.19 -2.30
C ALA A 173 19.11 15.88 -3.07
N MET A 174 19.21 14.69 -3.68
CA MET A 174 20.38 14.30 -4.51
C MET A 174 20.50 15.07 -5.82
N TYR A 175 19.41 15.57 -6.39
CA TYR A 175 19.47 16.50 -7.53
C TYR A 175 19.88 17.90 -7.08
N ASN A 176 19.45 18.34 -5.90
CA ASN A 176 19.78 19.65 -5.35
C ASN A 176 21.23 19.75 -4.86
N ASP A 177 21.77 18.67 -4.26
CA ASP A 177 23.16 18.62 -3.77
C ASP A 177 24.19 18.34 -4.88
N GLY A 178 23.74 18.06 -6.11
CA GLY A 178 24.57 17.77 -7.28
C GLY A 178 25.09 16.33 -7.38
N THR A 179 24.62 15.41 -6.52
CA THR A 179 24.94 13.97 -6.62
C THR A 179 24.41 13.37 -7.92
N CYS A 180 23.21 13.78 -8.35
CA CYS A 180 22.62 13.42 -9.62
C CYS A 180 22.81 14.50 -10.69
N PRO A 181 23.00 14.12 -11.96
CA PRO A 181 23.19 15.08 -13.05
C PRO A 181 21.89 15.82 -13.36
N SER A 182 21.95 17.15 -13.43
CA SER A 182 20.87 18.00 -13.91
C SER A 182 21.38 18.94 -15.00
N THR A 183 20.53 19.23 -15.99
CA THR A 183 20.83 20.14 -17.09
C THR A 183 19.96 21.39 -16.98
N THR A 184 20.59 22.54 -16.76
CA THR A 184 19.89 23.83 -16.74
C THR A 184 19.89 24.42 -18.15
N ALA A 185 18.70 24.59 -18.73
CA ALA A 185 18.55 25.25 -20.02
C ALA A 185 18.70 26.78 -19.90
N ALA A 186 18.82 27.47 -21.04
CA ALA A 186 19.07 28.92 -21.10
C ALA A 186 17.92 29.77 -20.53
N ASP A 187 16.73 29.20 -20.38
CA ASP A 187 15.54 29.78 -19.77
C ASP A 187 15.49 29.60 -18.24
N GLY A 188 16.50 28.96 -17.64
CA GLY A 188 16.56 28.66 -16.21
C GLY A 188 15.81 27.39 -15.80
N THR A 189 15.23 26.65 -16.74
CA THR A 189 14.58 25.36 -16.43
C THR A 189 15.63 24.30 -16.12
N VAL A 190 15.52 23.66 -14.96
CA VAL A 190 16.40 22.56 -14.54
C VAL A 190 15.73 21.26 -14.93
N THR A 191 16.36 20.51 -15.83
CA THR A 191 15.89 19.19 -16.27
C THR A 191 16.71 18.09 -15.61
N ARG A 192 16.02 17.05 -15.13
CA ARG A 192 16.66 15.93 -14.42
C ARG A 192 17.28 14.93 -15.40
N GLY A 193 18.59 14.71 -15.29
CA GLY A 193 19.29 13.69 -16.06
C GLY A 193 19.14 12.28 -15.46
N PRO A 194 19.47 11.22 -16.24
CA PRO A 194 19.42 9.83 -15.77
C PRO A 194 20.33 9.58 -14.57
N CYS A 195 19.80 9.06 -13.46
CA CYS A 195 20.56 8.82 -12.23
C CYS A 195 20.31 7.42 -11.62
N PRO A 196 20.80 6.33 -12.24
CA PRO A 196 20.64 4.97 -11.70
C PRO A 196 21.39 4.75 -10.37
N ASP A 197 22.48 5.48 -10.15
CA ASP A 197 23.27 5.38 -8.91
C ASP A 197 22.46 5.87 -7.68
N ALA A 198 21.51 6.80 -7.85
CA ALA A 198 20.60 7.23 -6.78
C ALA A 198 19.67 6.13 -6.31
N TYR A 199 19.13 5.33 -7.24
CA TYR A 199 18.33 4.16 -6.87
C TYR A 199 19.17 3.16 -6.07
N GLY A 200 20.39 2.87 -6.53
CA GLY A 200 21.35 2.02 -5.80
C GLY A 200 21.73 2.56 -4.41
N MET A 201 21.76 3.88 -4.23
CA MET A 201 21.96 4.51 -2.93
C MET A 201 20.77 4.33 -1.98
N VAL A 202 19.54 4.46 -2.48
CA VAL A 202 18.34 4.17 -1.70
C VAL A 202 18.31 2.69 -1.27
N LEU A 203 18.63 1.77 -2.18
CA LEU A 203 18.71 0.34 -1.86
C LEU A 203 19.77 0.02 -0.79
N GLY A 204 20.96 0.62 -0.88
CA GLY A 204 22.02 0.37 0.10
C GLY A 204 21.73 0.99 1.46
N THR A 205 21.17 2.19 1.51
CA THR A 205 20.68 2.78 2.76
C THR A 205 19.54 1.95 3.35
N SER A 206 18.60 1.48 2.53
CA SER A 206 17.47 0.68 3.00
C SER A 206 17.89 -0.68 3.54
N LEU A 207 18.94 -1.30 2.98
CA LEU A 207 19.51 -2.56 3.47
C LEU A 207 20.02 -2.43 4.91
N ILE A 208 20.66 -1.31 5.25
CA ILE A 208 21.15 -1.07 6.62
C ILE A 208 19.98 -0.75 7.55
N CYS A 209 19.02 0.06 7.08
CA CYS A 209 17.89 0.48 7.92
C CYS A 209 16.93 -0.68 8.22
N SER A 210 16.89 -1.73 7.39
CA SER A 210 16.03 -2.90 7.62
C SER A 210 16.36 -3.65 8.92
N PHE A 211 17.61 -3.54 9.40
CA PHE A 211 17.99 -4.10 10.70
C PHE A 211 17.17 -3.51 11.85
N LEU A 212 16.75 -2.24 11.75
CA LEU A 212 15.90 -1.63 12.77
C LEU A 212 14.58 -2.40 12.91
N GLU A 213 13.90 -2.65 11.80
CA GLU A 213 12.63 -3.40 11.79
C GLU A 213 12.81 -4.84 12.26
N ILE A 214 13.90 -5.50 11.81
CA ILE A 214 14.25 -6.85 12.26
C ILE A 214 14.41 -6.87 13.79
N PHE A 215 15.12 -5.90 14.38
CA PHE A 215 15.28 -5.85 15.83
C PHE A 215 13.99 -5.47 16.56
N MET A 216 13.17 -4.58 15.98
CA MET A 216 11.86 -4.23 16.52
C MET A 216 10.92 -5.43 16.58
N SER A 217 11.03 -6.39 15.66
CA SER A 217 10.18 -7.60 15.65
C SER A 217 10.34 -8.48 16.91
N PHE A 218 11.48 -8.38 17.61
CA PHE A 218 11.73 -9.09 18.87
C PHE A 218 11.19 -8.35 20.10
N VAL A 219 10.70 -7.13 19.94
CA VAL A 219 9.99 -6.39 20.99
C VAL A 219 8.57 -6.94 21.11
N SER A 220 7.98 -6.88 22.30
CA SER A 220 6.60 -7.35 22.49
C SER A 220 5.61 -6.48 21.67
N PRO A 221 4.66 -7.08 20.94
CA PRO A 221 3.68 -6.33 20.14
C PRO A 221 2.88 -5.31 20.97
N ARG A 222 2.65 -5.61 22.25
CA ARG A 222 1.98 -4.69 23.19
C ARG A 222 2.78 -3.41 23.41
N THR A 223 4.10 -3.51 23.49
CA THR A 223 4.97 -2.33 23.62
C THR A 223 4.95 -1.53 22.32
N LEU A 224 5.02 -2.19 21.17
CA LEU A 224 4.94 -1.52 19.87
C LEU A 224 3.60 -0.79 19.70
N LYS A 225 2.48 -1.41 20.06
CA LYS A 225 1.15 -0.78 20.06
C LYS A 225 1.02 0.38 21.05
N LYS A 226 1.79 0.37 22.14
CA LYS A 226 1.83 1.48 23.11
C LYS A 226 2.63 2.67 22.58
N ILE A 227 3.75 2.41 21.90
CA ILE A 227 4.58 3.46 21.28
C ILE A 227 3.86 4.04 20.05
N PHE A 228 3.18 3.18 19.29
CA PHE A 228 2.56 3.50 18.02
C PHE A 228 1.07 3.09 18.02
N PRO A 229 0.21 3.79 18.75
CA PRO A 229 -1.21 3.47 18.80
C PRO A 229 -1.91 3.74 17.46
N PRO A 230 -3.17 3.25 17.28
CA PRO A 230 -3.97 3.46 16.06
C PRO A 230 -4.09 4.92 15.61
N MET A 231 -4.00 5.87 16.55
CA MET A 231 -3.90 7.30 16.25
C MET A 231 -2.69 7.59 15.33
N VAL A 232 -1.50 7.14 15.72
CA VAL A 232 -0.26 7.41 14.97
C VAL A 232 -0.26 6.64 13.66
N THR A 233 -0.61 5.35 13.69
CA THR A 233 -0.63 4.50 12.49
C THR A 233 -1.63 5.04 11.46
N GLY A 234 -2.85 5.38 11.88
CA GLY A 234 -3.89 5.89 11.00
C GLY A 234 -3.55 7.25 10.39
N THR A 235 -2.91 8.14 11.17
CA THR A 235 -2.43 9.45 10.69
C THR A 235 -1.38 9.29 9.60
N VAL A 236 -0.40 8.40 9.83
CA VAL A 236 0.67 8.11 8.87
C VAL A 236 0.11 7.55 7.56
N ILE A 237 -0.73 6.51 7.63
CA ILE A 237 -1.33 5.87 6.44
C ILE A 237 -2.19 6.87 5.65
N LEU A 238 -2.97 7.71 6.36
CA LEU A 238 -3.78 8.75 5.73
C LEU A 238 -2.91 9.73 4.94
N MET A 239 -1.80 10.19 5.52
CA MET A 239 -0.88 11.13 4.88
C MET A 239 -0.07 10.52 3.75
N ILE A 240 0.30 9.23 3.81
CA ILE A 240 0.92 8.51 2.69
C ILE A 240 -0.02 8.52 1.47
N GLY A 241 -1.29 8.16 1.68
CA GLY A 241 -2.28 8.17 0.60
C GLY A 241 -2.50 9.57 0.02
N ALA A 242 -2.67 10.57 0.89
CA ALA A 242 -2.87 11.96 0.47
C ALA A 242 -1.68 12.54 -0.31
N SER A 243 -0.44 12.28 0.14
CA SER A 243 0.75 12.78 -0.54
C SER A 243 0.95 12.15 -1.92
N LEU A 244 0.61 10.88 -2.09
CA LEU A 244 0.77 10.18 -3.37
C LEU A 244 -0.30 10.55 -4.40
N VAL A 245 -1.51 10.91 -3.96
CA VAL A 245 -2.51 11.52 -4.85
C VAL A 245 -1.96 12.81 -5.48
N GLY A 246 -1.35 13.69 -4.66
CA GLY A 246 -0.82 14.98 -5.11
C GLY A 246 0.50 14.89 -5.88
N SER A 247 1.43 14.03 -5.48
CA SER A 247 2.76 13.93 -6.07
C SER A 247 2.85 13.04 -7.32
N SER A 248 1.92 12.09 -7.50
CA SER A 248 2.00 11.14 -8.61
C SER A 248 0.65 10.89 -9.29
N GLY A 249 -0.42 10.60 -8.54
CA GLY A 249 -1.71 10.21 -9.13
C GLY A 249 -2.28 11.28 -10.07
N MET A 250 -2.54 12.47 -9.54
CA MET A 250 -3.09 13.60 -10.31
C MET A 250 -2.11 14.14 -11.36
N PRO A 251 -0.80 14.31 -11.07
CA PRO A 251 0.17 14.69 -12.10
C PRO A 251 0.22 13.76 -13.31
N ASN A 252 0.24 12.43 -13.08
CA ASN A 252 0.20 11.46 -14.17
C ASN A 252 -1.10 11.51 -14.95
N TRP A 253 -2.24 11.75 -14.29
CA TRP A 253 -3.52 11.96 -14.95
C TRP A 253 -3.44 13.18 -15.90
N GLY A 254 -2.76 14.23 -15.48
CA GLY A 254 -2.48 15.41 -16.32
C GLY A 254 -1.55 15.16 -17.52
N GLY A 255 -0.85 14.02 -17.60
CA GLY A 255 0.08 13.71 -18.70
C GLY A 255 1.46 13.24 -18.26
N GLY A 256 1.83 13.47 -16.99
CA GLY A 256 3.11 13.05 -16.44
C GLY A 256 3.46 13.78 -15.14
N SER A 257 4.29 13.13 -14.32
CA SER A 257 4.83 13.68 -13.07
C SER A 257 6.25 14.25 -13.20
N ASN A 258 6.74 14.43 -14.42
CA ASN A 258 8.06 15.01 -14.71
C ASN A 258 7.94 16.52 -14.98
N ASP A 259 9.02 17.13 -15.48
CA ASP A 259 9.12 18.58 -15.67
C ASP A 259 8.04 19.15 -16.63
N CYS A 260 7.36 18.29 -17.40
CA CYS A 260 6.25 18.68 -18.29
C CYS A 260 5.04 19.26 -17.53
N MET A 261 4.90 18.93 -16.23
CA MET A 261 3.84 19.47 -15.35
C MET A 261 3.88 21.00 -15.25
N SER A 262 5.07 21.60 -15.37
CA SER A 262 5.24 23.07 -15.34
C SER A 262 4.77 23.78 -16.62
N ARG A 263 4.41 23.02 -17.67
CA ARG A 263 4.06 23.52 -19.01
C ARG A 263 5.12 24.47 -19.57
N PRO A 264 6.39 24.02 -19.71
CA PRO A 264 7.44 24.86 -20.26
C PRO A 264 7.12 25.21 -21.73
N SER A 265 7.50 26.41 -22.16
CA SER A 265 7.24 26.90 -23.53
C SER A 265 8.20 26.35 -24.58
N SER A 266 9.28 25.70 -24.17
CA SER A 266 10.29 25.10 -25.04
C SER A 266 11.07 24.01 -24.30
N GLY A 267 11.63 23.06 -25.02
CA GLY A 267 12.53 22.04 -24.48
C GLY A 267 11.98 20.62 -24.60
N PHE A 268 12.72 19.65 -24.06
CA PHE A 268 12.38 18.23 -24.18
C PHE A 268 11.03 17.87 -23.54
N PHE A 269 10.62 18.63 -22.53
CA PHE A 269 9.37 18.46 -21.77
C PHE A 269 8.28 19.50 -22.11
N GLU A 270 8.36 20.17 -23.27
CA GLU A 270 7.30 21.07 -23.76
C GLU A 270 5.94 20.35 -23.87
N LEU A 271 5.98 19.08 -24.27
CA LEU A 271 4.85 18.19 -24.34
C LEU A 271 5.06 17.00 -23.39
N CYS A 272 3.97 16.35 -22.99
CA CYS A 272 4.00 15.24 -22.04
C CYS A 272 3.81 13.88 -22.71
N PRO A 273 4.45 12.81 -22.19
CA PRO A 273 5.51 12.84 -21.16
C PRO A 273 6.80 13.52 -21.61
N ASP A 274 7.03 13.58 -22.92
CA ASP A 274 8.11 14.31 -23.58
C ASP A 274 7.73 14.50 -25.06
N VAL A 275 8.55 15.25 -25.80
CA VAL A 275 8.34 15.52 -27.24
C VAL A 275 8.49 14.30 -28.16
N THR A 276 9.07 13.20 -27.68
CA THR A 276 9.29 11.98 -28.45
C THR A 276 8.17 10.95 -28.30
N ALA A 277 7.27 11.17 -27.35
CA ALA A 277 6.16 10.27 -27.05
C ALA A 277 5.12 10.21 -28.18
N PRO A 278 4.36 9.10 -28.30
CA PRO A 278 3.29 8.98 -29.28
C PRO A 278 2.14 9.93 -28.95
N ARG A 279 1.84 10.85 -29.88
CA ARG A 279 0.85 11.94 -29.72
C ARG A 279 1.07 12.76 -28.44
N PRO A 280 2.21 13.45 -28.34
CA PRO A 280 2.53 14.21 -27.16
C PRO A 280 1.66 15.47 -27.14
N LEU A 281 1.07 15.76 -25.98
CA LEU A 281 0.17 16.90 -25.78
C LEU A 281 0.62 17.73 -24.57
N PRO A 282 0.20 19.00 -24.47
CA PRO A 282 0.47 19.81 -23.29
C PRO A 282 -0.14 19.17 -22.04
N TRP A 283 0.53 19.37 -20.90
CA TRP A 283 0.02 18.91 -19.61
C TRP A 283 -1.40 19.47 -19.34
N GLY A 284 -2.28 18.60 -18.85
CA GLY A 284 -3.69 18.91 -18.57
C GLY A 284 -4.57 19.03 -19.81
N SER A 285 -4.14 18.53 -20.98
CA SER A 285 -4.96 18.50 -22.19
C SER A 285 -6.27 17.71 -21.97
N PRO A 286 -7.39 18.09 -22.61
CA PRO A 286 -8.67 17.41 -22.47
C PRO A 286 -8.61 15.91 -22.77
N GLU A 287 -7.75 15.50 -23.70
CA GLU A 287 -7.54 14.11 -24.09
C GLU A 287 -6.91 13.31 -22.95
N PHE A 288 -5.89 13.84 -22.27
CA PHE A 288 -5.27 13.18 -21.11
C PHE A 288 -6.26 13.06 -19.95
N ILE A 289 -6.97 14.15 -19.64
CA ILE A 289 -8.00 14.12 -18.60
C ILE A 289 -9.09 13.11 -18.95
N GLY A 290 -9.53 13.06 -20.22
CA GLY A 290 -10.52 12.10 -20.72
C GLY A 290 -10.07 10.65 -20.62
N LEU A 291 -8.81 10.34 -20.95
CA LEU A 291 -8.24 8.99 -20.83
C LEU A 291 -8.18 8.53 -19.36
N GLY A 292 -7.64 9.35 -18.46
CA GLY A 292 -7.62 8.98 -17.04
C GLY A 292 -9.01 8.92 -16.42
N PHE A 293 -9.94 9.79 -16.84
CA PHE A 293 -11.34 9.74 -16.41
C PHE A 293 -12.03 8.46 -16.87
N LEU A 294 -11.80 8.04 -18.12
CA LEU A 294 -12.30 6.77 -18.63
C LEU A 294 -11.81 5.60 -17.77
N SER A 295 -10.52 5.55 -17.44
CA SER A 295 -9.97 4.52 -16.56
C SER A 295 -10.61 4.53 -15.17
N PHE A 296 -10.73 5.71 -14.56
CA PHE A 296 -11.35 5.88 -13.24
C PHE A 296 -12.84 5.47 -13.23
N VAL A 297 -13.62 5.95 -14.20
CA VAL A 297 -15.03 5.57 -14.34
C VAL A 297 -15.19 4.08 -14.62
N SER A 298 -14.28 3.48 -15.38
CA SER A 298 -14.29 2.03 -15.63
C SER A 298 -14.12 1.23 -14.34
N ILE A 299 -13.33 1.70 -13.37
CA ILE A 299 -13.25 1.12 -12.02
C ILE A 299 -14.62 1.19 -11.35
N ILE A 300 -15.24 2.37 -11.31
CA ILE A 300 -16.55 2.59 -10.68
C ILE A 300 -17.63 1.70 -11.31
N LEU A 301 -17.69 1.63 -12.64
CA LEU A 301 -18.65 0.80 -13.37
C LEU A 301 -18.42 -0.69 -13.10
N THR A 302 -17.17 -1.11 -12.98
CA THR A 302 -16.81 -2.49 -12.60
C THR A 302 -17.23 -2.79 -11.16
N GLU A 303 -17.09 -1.84 -10.25
CA GLU A 303 -17.55 -2.02 -8.87
C GLU A 303 -19.08 -2.07 -8.77
N LEU A 304 -19.77 -1.27 -9.58
CA LEU A 304 -21.23 -1.19 -9.62
C LEU A 304 -21.87 -2.44 -10.23
N PHE A 305 -21.36 -2.92 -11.37
CA PHE A 305 -21.99 -3.98 -12.17
C PHE A 305 -21.23 -5.29 -12.22
N GLY A 306 -19.96 -5.30 -11.80
CA GLY A 306 -19.07 -6.45 -11.89
C GLY A 306 -19.57 -7.67 -11.12
N SER A 307 -19.07 -8.83 -11.53
CA SER A 307 -19.15 -10.05 -10.74
C SER A 307 -18.20 -9.96 -9.53
N PRO A 308 -18.36 -10.80 -8.49
CA PRO A 308 -17.41 -10.87 -7.38
C PRO A 308 -15.96 -11.04 -7.84
N PHE A 309 -15.73 -11.74 -8.96
CA PHE A 309 -14.42 -11.81 -9.59
C PHE A 309 -13.93 -10.42 -10.04
N LEU A 310 -14.73 -9.76 -10.89
CA LEU A 310 -14.38 -8.49 -11.52
C LEU A 310 -14.22 -7.34 -10.53
N LYS A 311 -15.02 -7.30 -9.45
CA LYS A 311 -14.91 -6.27 -8.41
C LYS A 311 -13.53 -6.25 -7.75
N ASN A 312 -12.97 -7.43 -7.47
CA ASN A 312 -11.63 -7.54 -6.87
C ASN A 312 -10.49 -7.20 -7.84
N VAL A 313 -10.74 -7.21 -9.15
CA VAL A 313 -9.77 -6.81 -10.18
C VAL A 313 -10.20 -5.52 -10.89
N SER A 314 -11.07 -4.72 -10.27
CA SER A 314 -11.68 -3.51 -10.86
C SER A 314 -10.63 -2.50 -11.30
N ILE A 315 -9.55 -2.36 -10.52
CA ILE A 315 -8.38 -1.52 -10.83
C ILE A 315 -7.71 -1.96 -12.15
N ILE A 316 -7.47 -3.27 -12.34
CA ILE A 316 -6.89 -3.79 -13.58
C ILE A 316 -7.86 -3.72 -14.75
N VAL A 317 -9.17 -3.89 -14.52
CA VAL A 317 -10.18 -3.69 -15.56
C VAL A 317 -10.19 -2.23 -16.01
N GLY A 318 -10.13 -1.27 -15.09
CA GLY A 318 -10.04 0.15 -15.40
C GLY A 318 -8.79 0.50 -16.20
N LEU A 319 -7.66 -0.11 -15.86
CA LEU A 319 -6.41 -0.01 -16.62
C LEU A 319 -6.56 -0.58 -18.03
N ALA A 320 -7.09 -1.80 -18.16
CA ALA A 320 -7.24 -2.48 -19.45
C ALA A 320 -8.18 -1.73 -20.41
N VAL A 321 -9.31 -1.21 -19.90
CA VAL A 321 -10.25 -0.40 -20.69
C VAL A 321 -9.58 0.91 -21.14
N GLY A 322 -8.89 1.59 -20.22
CA GLY A 322 -8.10 2.79 -20.52
C GLY A 322 -7.07 2.57 -21.62
N CYS A 323 -6.25 1.54 -21.47
CA CYS A 323 -5.23 1.17 -22.45
C CYS A 323 -5.81 0.78 -23.81
N THR A 324 -6.98 0.12 -23.83
CA THR A 324 -7.63 -0.26 -25.10
C THR A 324 -8.03 0.98 -25.89
N VAL A 325 -8.66 1.96 -25.24
CA VAL A 325 -9.04 3.21 -25.89
C VAL A 325 -7.82 4.06 -26.24
N ALA A 326 -6.83 4.14 -25.35
CA ALA A 326 -5.59 4.87 -25.61
C ALA A 326 -4.80 4.27 -26.80
N GLY A 327 -4.74 2.93 -26.91
CA GLY A 327 -4.15 2.23 -28.04
C GLY A 327 -4.89 2.52 -29.35
N ALA A 328 -6.23 2.48 -29.34
CA ALA A 328 -7.04 2.84 -30.51
C ALA A 328 -6.87 4.31 -30.92
N ALA A 329 -6.64 5.20 -29.96
CA ALA A 329 -6.39 6.62 -30.19
C ALA A 329 -4.91 6.94 -30.56
N GLY A 330 -4.01 5.94 -30.50
CA GLY A 330 -2.61 6.07 -30.91
C GLY A 330 -1.66 6.64 -29.85
N TYR A 331 -1.97 6.50 -28.56
CA TYR A 331 -1.13 6.93 -27.43
C TYR A 331 -0.17 5.85 -26.92
N ILE A 332 -0.18 4.65 -27.49
CA ILE A 332 0.67 3.53 -27.06
C ILE A 332 1.72 3.27 -28.13
N ASP A 333 2.99 3.30 -27.72
CA ASP A 333 4.11 2.85 -28.54
C ASP A 333 4.45 1.39 -28.20
N GLY A 334 4.54 0.55 -29.24
CA GLY A 334 4.87 -0.87 -29.10
C GLY A 334 6.38 -1.14 -28.96
N SER A 335 7.23 -0.12 -29.06
CA SER A 335 8.68 -0.25 -28.99
C SER A 335 9.14 -0.99 -27.72
N SER A 336 8.66 -0.57 -26.54
CA SER A 336 8.96 -1.19 -25.24
C SER A 336 8.56 -2.67 -25.17
N ILE A 337 7.47 -3.05 -25.83
CA ILE A 337 7.02 -4.45 -25.94
C ILE A 337 7.95 -5.24 -26.85
N THR A 338 8.39 -4.66 -27.97
CA THR A 338 9.27 -5.34 -28.93
C THR A 338 10.70 -5.51 -28.42
N THR A 339 11.24 -4.51 -27.72
CA THR A 339 12.61 -4.51 -27.19
C THR A 339 12.75 -5.33 -25.90
N ALA A 340 11.70 -5.41 -25.08
CA ALA A 340 11.75 -6.17 -23.84
C ALA A 340 12.13 -7.65 -24.06
N PRO A 341 12.98 -8.25 -23.20
CA PRO A 341 13.34 -9.66 -23.34
C PRO A 341 12.13 -10.58 -23.10
N ALA A 342 12.12 -11.74 -23.75
CA ALA A 342 11.05 -12.73 -23.55
C ALA A 342 11.04 -13.31 -22.14
N ILE A 343 12.23 -13.56 -21.58
CA ILE A 343 12.44 -14.10 -20.25
C ILE A 343 13.48 -13.22 -19.54
N THR A 344 13.21 -12.88 -18.28
CA THR A 344 14.15 -12.17 -17.41
C THR A 344 14.16 -12.79 -16.01
N PHE A 345 15.23 -12.55 -15.26
CA PHE A 345 15.42 -13.06 -13.91
C PHE A 345 15.94 -11.96 -13.00
N LEU A 346 15.97 -12.22 -11.69
CA LEU A 346 16.67 -11.35 -10.75
C LEU A 346 18.15 -11.25 -11.13
N TRP A 347 18.73 -10.05 -10.93
CA TRP A 347 20.12 -9.71 -11.21
C TRP A 347 20.55 -9.68 -12.69
N VAL A 348 19.62 -9.68 -13.65
CA VAL A 348 19.96 -9.40 -15.05
C VAL A 348 20.51 -7.98 -15.20
N HIS A 349 19.86 -7.00 -14.57
CA HIS A 349 20.44 -5.68 -14.33
C HIS A 349 20.72 -5.49 -12.83
N THR A 350 21.77 -4.74 -12.52
CA THR A 350 22.14 -4.47 -11.13
C THR A 350 22.40 -2.99 -10.96
N PHE A 351 22.04 -2.47 -9.79
CA PHE A 351 22.34 -1.12 -9.37
C PHE A 351 23.51 -1.15 -8.39
N LYS A 352 24.32 -0.08 -8.37
CA LYS A 352 25.44 0.02 -7.45
C LYS A 352 24.93 0.29 -6.04
N ILE A 353 24.91 -0.74 -5.21
CA ILE A 353 24.51 -0.62 -3.81
C ILE A 353 25.53 0.26 -3.08
N ARG A 354 25.07 1.43 -2.63
CA ARG A 354 25.86 2.42 -1.88
C ARG A 354 25.01 2.98 -0.75
N VAL A 355 25.64 3.58 0.25
CA VAL A 355 24.92 4.22 1.36
C VAL A 355 24.96 5.73 1.14
N TYR A 356 23.78 6.34 1.07
CA TYR A 356 23.63 7.78 1.14
C TYR A 356 23.29 8.18 2.56
N ALA A 357 24.25 8.80 3.25
CA ALA A 357 24.14 9.12 4.67
C ALA A 357 22.93 10.00 5.03
N PRO A 358 22.55 11.04 4.24
CA PRO A 358 21.37 11.85 4.53
C PRO A 358 20.04 11.09 4.43
N ALA A 359 20.00 9.93 3.77
CA ALA A 359 18.80 9.10 3.72
C ALA A 359 18.65 8.18 4.94
N ILE A 360 19.65 8.05 5.83
CA ILE A 360 19.60 7.06 6.92
C ILE A 360 18.43 7.35 7.88
N LEU A 361 18.33 8.57 8.42
CA LEU A 361 17.23 8.90 9.36
C LEU A 361 15.84 8.81 8.69
N PRO A 362 15.61 9.37 7.48
CA PRO A 362 14.36 9.17 6.76
C PRO A 362 14.02 7.69 6.54
N MET A 363 14.99 6.87 6.12
CA MET A 363 14.74 5.45 5.87
C MET A 363 14.50 4.66 7.16
N LEU A 364 15.14 5.00 8.28
CA LEU A 364 14.80 4.41 9.58
C LEU A 364 13.34 4.73 9.95
N ALA A 365 12.89 5.96 9.72
CA ALA A 365 11.51 6.35 9.97
C ALA A 365 10.52 5.63 9.02
N VAL A 366 10.91 5.41 7.75
CA VAL A 366 10.17 4.53 6.83
C VAL A 366 10.03 3.13 7.42
N TYR A 367 11.11 2.49 7.86
CA TYR A 367 11.04 1.13 8.44
C TYR A 367 10.21 1.05 9.72
N VAL A 368 10.17 2.10 10.54
CA VAL A 368 9.22 2.19 11.66
C VAL A 368 7.79 2.23 11.15
N SER A 369 7.53 3.00 10.10
CA SER A 369 6.22 3.05 9.44
C SER A 369 5.84 1.71 8.80
N LEU A 370 6.77 0.99 8.19
CA LEU A 370 6.53 -0.34 7.61
C LEU A 370 6.14 -1.34 8.69
N ALA A 371 6.86 -1.37 9.81
CA ALA A 371 6.53 -2.24 10.93
C ALA A 371 5.11 -1.96 11.46
N MET A 372 4.72 -0.69 11.54
CA MET A 372 3.39 -0.25 11.96
C MET A 372 2.29 -0.64 10.96
N GLU A 373 2.54 -0.43 9.66
CA GLU A 373 1.66 -0.84 8.56
C GLU A 373 1.46 -2.35 8.59
N ALA A 374 2.54 -3.12 8.70
CA ALA A 374 2.51 -4.57 8.81
C ALA A 374 1.69 -5.06 10.02
N ILE A 375 1.84 -4.45 11.21
CA ILE A 375 1.02 -4.79 12.38
C ILE A 375 -0.47 -4.57 12.10
N GLY A 376 -0.82 -3.44 11.49
CA GLY A 376 -2.20 -3.10 11.12
C GLY A 376 -2.78 -4.11 10.12
N ASP A 377 -2.03 -4.41 9.07
CA ASP A 377 -2.47 -5.30 8.00
C ASP A 377 -2.53 -6.77 8.42
N ILE A 378 -1.67 -7.22 9.32
CA ILE A 378 -1.77 -8.55 9.95
C ILE A 378 -3.03 -8.63 10.80
N THR A 379 -3.35 -7.57 11.54
CA THR A 379 -4.55 -7.49 12.37
C THR A 379 -5.80 -7.57 11.51
N ALA A 380 -5.87 -6.76 10.44
CA ALA A 380 -6.97 -6.79 9.48
C ALA A 380 -7.05 -8.15 8.76
N SER A 381 -5.91 -8.73 8.36
CA SER A 381 -5.83 -10.08 7.76
C SER A 381 -6.40 -11.14 8.70
N ALA A 382 -6.10 -11.05 10.00
CA ALA A 382 -6.58 -11.97 11.01
C ALA A 382 -8.10 -11.88 11.17
N GLU A 383 -8.64 -10.65 11.22
CA GLU A 383 -10.08 -10.39 11.33
C GLU A 383 -10.84 -10.93 10.11
N VAL A 384 -10.43 -10.59 8.88
CA VAL A 384 -11.10 -11.07 7.65
C VAL A 384 -10.93 -12.58 7.45
N SER A 385 -9.84 -13.16 7.96
CA SER A 385 -9.60 -14.61 7.96
C SER A 385 -10.32 -15.35 9.10
N ARG A 386 -11.05 -14.63 9.97
CA ARG A 386 -11.78 -15.18 11.12
C ARG A 386 -10.90 -15.97 12.09
N VAL A 387 -9.67 -15.51 12.30
CA VAL A 387 -8.76 -16.06 13.31
C VAL A 387 -8.64 -15.10 14.50
N PRO A 388 -8.06 -15.53 15.64
CA PRO A 388 -7.92 -14.66 16.81
C PRO A 388 -7.13 -13.38 16.49
N VAL A 389 -7.63 -12.25 17.01
CA VAL A 389 -7.04 -10.91 16.92
C VAL A 389 -6.44 -10.45 18.26
N ASP A 390 -6.39 -11.35 19.23
CA ASP A 390 -5.77 -11.15 20.54
C ASP A 390 -5.22 -12.50 21.04
N GLY A 391 -4.32 -12.45 22.02
CA GLY A 391 -3.66 -13.62 22.62
C GLY A 391 -2.29 -13.94 22.02
N GLU A 392 -1.62 -14.93 22.62
CA GLU A 392 -0.22 -15.29 22.29
C GLU A 392 -0.05 -15.75 20.83
N ASP A 393 -1.02 -16.49 20.31
CA ASP A 393 -1.01 -16.96 18.94
C ASP A 393 -1.03 -15.81 17.94
N PHE A 394 -1.80 -14.76 18.24
CA PHE A 394 -1.88 -13.55 17.43
C PHE A 394 -0.62 -12.70 17.57
N ASP A 395 -0.12 -12.51 18.80
CA ASP A 395 1.13 -11.80 19.07
C ASP A 395 2.31 -12.46 18.31
N SER A 396 2.36 -13.80 18.26
CA SER A 396 3.37 -14.55 17.50
C SER A 396 3.30 -14.31 15.98
N ARG A 397 2.09 -14.10 15.43
CA ARG A 397 1.88 -13.79 14.01
C ARG A 397 2.31 -12.38 13.69
N ILE A 398 2.07 -11.43 14.61
CA ILE A 398 2.57 -10.07 14.47
C ILE A 398 4.10 -10.09 14.47
N GLN A 399 4.74 -10.67 15.50
CA GLN A 399 6.20 -10.71 15.59
C GLN A 399 6.82 -11.41 14.38
N GLY A 400 6.29 -12.56 13.98
CA GLY A 400 6.80 -13.27 12.81
C GLY A 400 6.53 -12.56 11.50
N GLY A 401 5.42 -11.83 11.40
CA GLY A 401 5.10 -10.98 10.26
C GLY A 401 6.06 -9.81 10.12
N VAL A 402 6.27 -9.03 11.19
CA VAL A 402 7.21 -7.89 11.20
C VAL A 402 8.65 -8.36 10.99
N LEU A 403 9.05 -9.51 11.57
CA LEU A 403 10.37 -10.09 11.32
C LEU A 403 10.57 -10.44 9.85
N SER A 404 9.56 -11.07 9.24
CA SER A 404 9.60 -11.42 7.82
C SER A 404 9.50 -10.20 6.91
N ASP A 405 8.85 -9.12 7.37
CA ASP A 405 8.84 -7.82 6.69
C ASP A 405 10.24 -7.20 6.67
N GLY A 406 10.91 -7.09 7.82
CA GLY A 406 12.27 -6.53 7.90
C GLY A 406 13.32 -7.38 7.17
N ILE A 407 13.24 -8.72 7.25
CA ILE A 407 14.09 -9.61 6.43
C ILE A 407 13.74 -9.46 4.95
N GLY A 408 12.45 -9.30 4.62
CA GLY A 408 11.97 -8.98 3.29
C GLY A 408 12.55 -7.66 2.76
N GLY A 409 12.61 -6.61 3.59
CA GLY A 409 13.27 -5.35 3.29
C GLY A 409 14.75 -5.53 2.97
N PHE A 410 15.47 -6.32 3.76
CA PHE A 410 16.87 -6.67 3.49
C PHE A 410 17.04 -7.42 2.15
N LEU A 411 16.26 -8.48 1.93
CA LEU A 411 16.35 -9.32 0.74
C LEU A 411 15.86 -8.61 -0.52
N SER A 412 14.83 -7.77 -0.42
CA SER A 412 14.31 -6.97 -1.53
C SER A 412 15.37 -6.03 -2.07
N ALA A 413 16.14 -5.37 -1.20
CA ALA A 413 17.26 -4.52 -1.62
C ALA A 413 18.31 -5.31 -2.40
N LEU A 414 18.61 -6.55 -1.98
CA LEU A 414 19.47 -7.46 -2.74
C LEU A 414 18.85 -7.89 -4.07
N PHE A 415 17.53 -8.02 -4.16
CA PHE A 415 16.78 -8.29 -5.39
C PHE A 415 16.64 -7.06 -6.30
N MET A 416 17.29 -5.94 -5.96
CA MET A 416 17.18 -4.65 -6.68
C MET A 416 15.78 -4.02 -6.59
N VAL A 417 15.04 -4.34 -5.52
CA VAL A 417 13.70 -3.84 -5.24
C VAL A 417 13.76 -3.02 -3.96
N THR A 418 13.11 -1.86 -3.96
CA THR A 418 12.98 -1.03 -2.75
C THR A 418 12.18 -1.74 -1.66
N PRO A 419 12.28 -1.30 -0.40
CA PRO A 419 11.59 -1.91 0.74
C PRO A 419 10.15 -2.32 0.47
N LEU A 420 9.85 -3.56 0.85
CA LEU A 420 8.52 -4.15 0.74
C LEU A 420 7.83 -4.11 2.10
N SER A 421 6.51 -4.05 2.09
CA SER A 421 5.69 -4.35 3.26
C SER A 421 4.43 -5.12 2.86
N ILE A 422 3.63 -5.52 3.85
CA ILE A 422 2.37 -6.25 3.66
C ILE A 422 1.36 -5.32 2.97
N PHE A 423 0.64 -5.83 1.98
CA PHE A 423 -0.32 -5.06 1.18
C PHE A 423 -1.75 -5.23 1.70
N ALA A 424 -2.36 -4.18 2.24
CA ALA A 424 -3.74 -4.16 2.74
C ALA A 424 -4.83 -4.59 1.73
N GLN A 425 -4.57 -4.50 0.42
CA GLN A 425 -5.56 -4.80 -0.62
C GLN A 425 -5.99 -6.28 -0.60
N ASN A 426 -5.11 -7.18 -0.15
CA ASN A 426 -5.42 -8.59 0.02
C ASN A 426 -6.65 -8.82 0.92
N ASN A 427 -6.83 -7.99 1.95
CA ASN A 427 -7.90 -8.10 2.95
C ASN A 427 -9.26 -7.86 2.31
N GLY A 428 -9.34 -6.88 1.40
CA GLY A 428 -10.55 -6.61 0.62
C GLY A 428 -10.94 -7.81 -0.25
N VAL A 429 -9.97 -8.45 -0.90
CA VAL A 429 -10.21 -9.65 -1.72
C VAL A 429 -10.71 -10.81 -0.85
N ILE A 430 -10.11 -11.04 0.33
CA ILE A 430 -10.55 -12.11 1.26
C ILE A 430 -11.98 -11.83 1.74
N ALA A 431 -12.29 -10.58 2.11
CA ALA A 431 -13.61 -10.19 2.61
C ALA A 431 -14.71 -10.42 1.56
N ILE A 432 -14.44 -10.15 0.28
CA ILE A 432 -15.40 -10.32 -0.83
C ILE A 432 -15.50 -11.78 -1.27
N THR A 433 -14.37 -12.47 -1.46
CA THR A 433 -14.33 -13.86 -1.95
C THR A 433 -14.69 -14.88 -0.88
N ARG A 434 -14.56 -14.51 0.40
CA ARG A 434 -14.65 -15.42 1.55
C ARG A 434 -13.64 -16.58 1.49
N CYS A 435 -12.48 -16.35 0.87
CA CYS A 435 -11.42 -17.34 0.76
C CYS A 435 -10.14 -16.84 1.42
N ALA A 436 -9.84 -17.33 2.62
CA ALA A 436 -8.59 -17.08 3.34
C ALA A 436 -7.56 -18.22 3.16
N ASN A 437 -7.78 -19.13 2.20
CA ASN A 437 -6.95 -20.32 2.03
C ASN A 437 -5.50 -20.02 1.59
N ARG A 438 -4.51 -20.55 2.31
CA ARG A 438 -3.08 -20.34 1.99
C ARG A 438 -2.67 -20.86 0.62
N THR A 439 -3.34 -21.88 0.10
CA THR A 439 -3.06 -22.44 -1.23
C THR A 439 -3.39 -21.44 -2.34
N ALA A 440 -4.48 -20.67 -2.20
CA ALA A 440 -4.78 -19.57 -3.11
C ALA A 440 -3.68 -18.49 -3.06
N GLY A 441 -3.20 -18.15 -1.86
CA GLY A 441 -2.05 -17.25 -1.67
C GLY A 441 -0.77 -17.76 -2.35
N ARG A 442 -0.47 -19.06 -2.27
CA ARG A 442 0.68 -19.66 -2.97
C ARG A 442 0.55 -19.59 -4.49
N PHE A 443 -0.64 -19.81 -5.04
CA PHE A 443 -0.89 -19.63 -6.47
C PHE A 443 -0.76 -18.16 -6.89
N CYS A 444 -1.20 -17.22 -6.04
CA CYS A 444 -0.95 -15.80 -6.26
C CYS A 444 0.56 -15.52 -6.41
N CYS A 445 1.39 -16.00 -5.48
CA CYS A 445 2.84 -15.84 -5.59
C CYS A 445 3.42 -16.47 -6.86
N MET A 446 2.91 -17.64 -7.26
CA MET A 446 3.31 -18.30 -8.50
C MET A 446 2.99 -17.45 -9.74
N PHE A 447 1.81 -16.82 -9.79
CA PHE A 447 1.46 -15.89 -10.87
C PHE A 447 2.31 -14.63 -10.86
N LEU A 448 2.61 -14.04 -9.70
CA LEU A 448 3.49 -12.88 -9.62
C LEU A 448 4.91 -13.19 -10.14
N ILE A 449 5.48 -14.32 -9.73
CA ILE A 449 6.79 -14.78 -10.23
C ILE A 449 6.71 -15.03 -11.75
N LEU A 450 5.64 -15.68 -12.22
CA LEU A 450 5.44 -15.91 -13.65
C LEU A 450 5.36 -14.61 -14.44
N PHE A 451 4.59 -13.63 -13.96
CA PHE A 451 4.46 -12.33 -14.60
C PHE A 451 5.78 -11.56 -14.65
N GLY A 452 6.60 -11.65 -13.61
CA GLY A 452 7.92 -11.03 -13.61
C GLY A 452 8.96 -11.76 -14.46
N VAL A 453 8.91 -13.10 -14.56
CA VAL A 453 9.83 -13.86 -15.42
C VAL A 453 9.53 -13.61 -16.90
N LEU A 454 8.26 -13.41 -17.26
CA LEU A 454 7.85 -13.09 -18.62
C LEU A 454 8.09 -11.60 -18.93
N GLY A 455 9.33 -11.22 -19.28
CA GLY A 455 9.75 -9.82 -19.46
C GLY A 455 8.92 -9.00 -20.45
N LYS A 456 8.26 -9.64 -21.43
CA LYS A 456 7.30 -8.96 -22.32
C LYS A 456 6.11 -8.35 -21.58
N ILE A 457 5.67 -8.95 -20.48
CA ILE A 457 4.59 -8.42 -19.64
C ILE A 457 5.01 -7.07 -19.04
N SER A 458 6.26 -6.94 -18.60
CA SER A 458 6.80 -5.68 -18.09
C SER A 458 6.89 -4.61 -19.17
N GLY A 459 7.23 -4.99 -20.42
CA GLY A 459 7.16 -4.09 -21.57
C GLY A 459 5.74 -3.58 -21.84
N VAL A 460 4.72 -4.44 -21.71
CA VAL A 460 3.31 -4.03 -21.82
C VAL A 460 2.92 -3.04 -20.74
N PHE A 461 3.37 -3.22 -19.49
CA PHE A 461 3.10 -2.26 -18.43
C PHE A 461 3.81 -0.92 -18.63
N LEU A 462 5.01 -0.92 -19.19
CA LEU A 462 5.72 0.32 -19.53
C LEU A 462 5.08 1.07 -20.70
N ALA A 463 4.41 0.36 -21.60
CA ALA A 463 3.67 0.97 -22.72
C ALA A 463 2.36 1.67 -22.27
N ILE A 464 2.00 1.60 -20.98
CA ILE A 464 0.80 2.24 -20.45
C ILE A 464 1.00 3.77 -20.45
N PRO A 465 0.10 4.54 -21.07
CA PRO A 465 0.18 5.99 -21.04
C PRO A 465 -0.01 6.54 -19.62
N ASN A 466 0.78 7.55 -19.24
CA ASN A 466 0.69 8.21 -17.93
C ASN A 466 -0.74 8.64 -17.56
N PRO A 467 -1.59 9.20 -18.46
CA PRO A 467 -2.96 9.58 -18.11
C PRO A 467 -3.82 8.40 -17.64
N VAL A 468 -3.70 7.25 -18.29
CA VAL A 468 -4.41 6.01 -17.93
C VAL A 468 -3.93 5.50 -16.59
N LEU A 469 -2.60 5.45 -16.39
CA LEU A 469 -2.00 5.07 -15.12
C LEU A 469 -2.41 6.04 -14.00
N GLY A 470 -2.46 7.34 -14.29
CA GLY A 470 -2.87 8.41 -13.37
C GLY A 470 -4.29 8.24 -12.87
N GLY A 471 -5.25 7.94 -13.75
CA GLY A 471 -6.63 7.68 -13.36
C GLY A 471 -6.76 6.50 -12.38
N VAL A 472 -6.05 5.40 -12.66
CA VAL A 472 -6.06 4.20 -11.83
C VAL A 472 -5.32 4.40 -10.49
N THR A 473 -4.13 5.00 -10.53
CA THR A 473 -3.30 5.24 -9.35
C THR A 473 -3.90 6.30 -8.43
N THR A 474 -4.62 7.29 -8.96
CA THR A 474 -5.39 8.25 -8.16
C THR A 474 -6.42 7.54 -7.28
N PHE A 475 -7.16 6.59 -7.85
CA PHE A 475 -8.10 5.78 -7.07
C PHE A 475 -7.37 4.90 -6.04
N LEU A 476 -6.26 4.27 -6.45
CA LEU A 476 -5.45 3.42 -5.57
C LEU A 476 -4.94 4.18 -4.34
N PHE A 477 -4.34 5.36 -4.53
CA PHE A 477 -3.81 6.18 -3.44
C PHE A 477 -4.92 6.78 -2.57
N ALA A 478 -6.04 7.19 -3.17
CA ALA A 478 -7.22 7.62 -2.40
C ALA A 478 -7.78 6.47 -1.54
N SER A 479 -7.78 5.22 -2.04
CA SER A 479 -8.17 4.06 -1.26
C SER A 479 -7.23 3.81 -0.06
N VAL A 480 -5.92 4.05 -0.22
CA VAL A 480 -4.95 3.97 0.89
C VAL A 480 -5.26 5.03 1.95
N ALA A 481 -5.54 6.27 1.54
CA ALA A 481 -5.94 7.33 2.46
C ALA A 481 -7.21 6.96 3.25
N VAL A 482 -8.22 6.38 2.57
CA VAL A 482 -9.45 5.89 3.21
C VAL A 482 -9.18 4.76 4.20
N SER A 483 -8.25 3.84 3.90
CA SER A 483 -7.82 2.82 4.86
C SER A 483 -7.19 3.44 6.12
N GLY A 484 -6.38 4.49 5.98
CA GLY A 484 -5.86 5.26 7.11
C GLY A 484 -6.96 5.89 7.95
N ALA A 485 -7.96 6.50 7.30
CA ALA A 485 -9.14 7.04 7.97
C ALA A 485 -9.93 5.94 8.72
N ARG A 486 -10.04 4.73 8.15
CA ARG A 486 -10.68 3.59 8.82
C ARG A 486 -9.91 3.16 10.06
N VAL A 487 -8.57 3.18 10.04
CA VAL A 487 -7.74 2.90 11.22
C VAL A 487 -7.94 3.97 12.30
N LEU A 488 -7.99 5.25 11.93
CA LEU A 488 -8.30 6.34 12.86
C LEU A 488 -9.69 6.16 13.51
N ALA A 489 -10.65 5.60 12.78
CA ALA A 489 -12.00 5.32 13.26
C ALA A 489 -12.08 4.23 14.35
N TYR A 490 -10.99 3.53 14.67
CA TYR A 490 -10.93 2.67 15.86
C TYR A 490 -10.71 3.45 17.17
N ASN A 491 -10.28 4.71 17.09
CA ASN A 491 -10.13 5.55 18.27
C ASN A 491 -11.48 6.12 18.71
N ARG A 492 -11.64 6.38 20.01
CA ARG A 492 -12.84 7.04 20.57
C ARG A 492 -12.92 8.54 20.24
N PHE A 493 -11.84 9.10 19.69
CA PHE A 493 -11.72 10.53 19.38
C PHE A 493 -12.02 11.41 20.60
N THR A 494 -11.37 11.16 21.74
CA THR A 494 -11.48 12.03 22.93
C THR A 494 -10.96 13.43 22.63
N ARG A 495 -11.10 14.37 23.58
CA ARG A 495 -10.53 15.72 23.42
C ARG A 495 -9.04 15.66 23.17
N ARG A 496 -8.31 14.84 23.95
CA ARG A 496 -6.88 14.58 23.76
C ARG A 496 -6.58 14.04 22.36
N ASP A 497 -7.28 13.00 21.91
CA ASP A 497 -7.00 12.37 20.61
C ASP A 497 -7.23 13.33 19.44
N ARG A 498 -8.32 14.13 19.50
CA ARG A 498 -8.59 15.16 18.50
C ARG A 498 -7.51 16.22 18.47
N PHE A 499 -6.98 16.62 19.63
CA PHE A 499 -5.87 17.58 19.72
C PHE A 499 -4.58 17.01 19.12
N VAL A 500 -4.20 15.78 19.49
CA VAL A 500 -3.03 15.10 18.93
C VAL A 500 -3.14 15.01 17.40
N LEU A 501 -4.29 14.56 16.90
CA LEU A 501 -4.53 14.41 15.47
C LEU A 501 -4.49 15.76 14.75
N ALA A 502 -5.13 16.79 15.30
CA ALA A 502 -5.12 18.13 14.71
C ALA A 502 -3.69 18.71 14.62
N ALA A 503 -2.89 18.56 15.68
CA ALA A 503 -1.51 19.01 15.69
C ALA A 503 -0.64 18.23 14.69
N ALA A 504 -0.78 16.91 14.64
CA ALA A 504 -0.05 16.06 13.69
C ALA A 504 -0.39 16.38 12.23
N LEU A 505 -1.69 16.48 11.92
CA LEU A 505 -2.16 16.83 10.58
C LEU A 505 -1.80 18.26 10.18
N SER A 506 -1.66 19.19 11.13
CA SER A 506 -1.26 20.58 10.80
C SER A 506 0.10 20.62 10.12
N PHE A 507 1.06 19.80 10.56
CA PHE A 507 2.36 19.69 9.90
C PHE A 507 2.30 18.88 8.61
N GLY A 508 1.63 17.72 8.62
CA GLY A 508 1.55 16.86 7.43
C GLY A 508 0.79 17.52 6.27
N VAL A 509 -0.40 18.04 6.54
CA VAL A 509 -1.19 18.78 5.53
C VAL A 509 -0.53 20.11 5.19
N GLY A 510 0.13 20.77 6.15
CA GLY A 510 0.88 22.01 5.90
C GLY A 510 1.98 21.82 4.86
N ASP A 511 2.83 20.80 5.03
CA ASP A 511 3.88 20.42 4.07
C ASP A 511 3.29 19.97 2.73
N LEU A 512 2.19 19.20 2.76
CA LEU A 512 1.50 18.77 1.54
C LEU A 512 0.96 19.94 0.68
N LEU A 513 0.48 21.01 1.33
CA LEU A 513 -0.11 22.16 0.65
C LEU A 513 0.91 23.26 0.31
N VAL A 514 1.97 23.39 1.11
CA VAL A 514 3.06 24.34 0.89
C VAL A 514 4.36 23.54 0.84
N PRO A 515 4.62 22.83 -0.27
CA PRO A 515 5.90 22.17 -0.47
C PRO A 515 7.03 23.20 -0.36
N ASP A 516 8.20 22.74 0.08
CA ASP A 516 9.43 23.53 0.21
C ASP A 516 9.49 24.52 1.39
N VAL A 517 8.48 24.57 2.27
CA VAL A 517 8.47 25.49 3.42
C VAL A 517 9.68 25.33 4.36
N PHE A 518 10.28 24.14 4.40
CA PHE A 518 11.43 23.81 5.25
C PHE A 518 12.79 23.85 4.54
N THR A 519 12.83 24.19 3.24
CA THR A 519 14.06 24.18 2.43
C THR A 519 15.15 25.11 2.96
N HIS A 520 14.75 26.30 3.41
CA HIS A 520 15.66 27.34 3.90
C HIS A 520 15.91 27.29 5.42
N LEU A 521 15.52 26.20 6.09
CA LEU A 521 15.57 26.08 7.55
C LEU A 521 16.98 26.27 8.13
N PHE A 522 18.01 25.86 7.38
CA PHE A 522 19.40 25.84 7.83
C PHE A 522 20.31 26.85 7.12
N ASP A 523 19.78 27.76 6.29
CA ASP A 523 20.55 28.74 5.51
C ASP A 523 21.41 29.67 6.39
N GLY A 524 21.01 29.87 7.66
CA GLY A 524 21.77 30.65 8.63
C GLY A 524 23.07 30.00 9.11
N VAL A 525 23.33 28.72 8.80
CA VAL A 525 24.53 28.00 9.22
C VAL A 525 25.61 28.08 8.13
N ASN A 526 26.60 28.94 8.35
CA ASN A 526 27.71 29.10 7.42
C ASN A 526 28.75 27.96 7.57
N HIS A 527 29.17 27.37 6.44
CA HIS A 527 30.21 26.34 6.34
C HIS A 527 30.03 25.08 7.24
N PRO A 528 28.89 24.38 7.15
CA PRO A 528 28.74 23.09 7.84
C PRO A 528 29.75 22.07 7.30
N ASN A 529 30.26 21.21 8.19
CA ASN A 529 31.04 20.05 7.75
C ASN A 529 30.12 19.03 7.04
N LYS A 530 30.70 18.08 6.28
CA LYS A 530 29.90 17.11 5.51
C LYS A 530 28.91 16.30 6.37
N GLY A 531 29.28 15.97 7.61
CA GLY A 531 28.41 15.20 8.51
C GLY A 531 27.22 16.02 9.03
N LEU A 532 27.45 17.29 9.36
CA LEU A 532 26.43 18.23 9.81
C LEU A 532 25.49 18.60 8.67
N GLN A 533 26.03 18.83 7.47
CA GLN A 533 25.21 19.03 6.27
C GLN A 533 24.30 17.83 6.05
N GLY A 534 24.84 16.61 6.09
CA GLY A 534 24.01 15.41 5.92
C GLY A 534 22.95 15.23 7.00
N LEU A 535 23.20 15.71 8.23
CA LEU A 535 22.18 15.73 9.29
C LEU A 535 21.08 16.77 8.99
N PHE A 536 21.44 17.97 8.53
CA PHE A 536 20.48 18.99 8.11
C PHE A 536 19.64 18.52 6.94
N ASP A 537 20.25 17.89 5.94
CA ASP A 537 19.54 17.30 4.81
C ASP A 537 18.60 16.19 5.27
N SER A 538 19.03 15.34 6.22
CA SER A 538 18.17 14.30 6.82
C SER A 538 16.94 14.89 7.51
N ILE A 539 17.12 15.94 8.31
CA ILE A 539 16.03 16.63 9.01
C ILE A 539 15.09 17.28 7.98
N THR A 540 15.65 17.92 6.96
CA THR A 540 14.88 18.55 5.89
C THR A 540 14.05 17.53 5.13
N ILE A 541 14.59 16.35 4.81
CA ILE A 541 13.85 15.26 4.17
C ILE A 541 12.69 14.78 5.05
N ILE A 542 12.90 14.62 6.37
CA ILE A 542 11.83 14.22 7.31
C ILE A 542 10.73 15.27 7.36
N LEU A 543 11.08 16.55 7.45
CA LEU A 543 10.13 17.66 7.53
C LEU A 543 9.38 17.89 6.21
N SER A 544 10.06 17.68 5.07
CA SER A 544 9.51 17.80 3.71
C SER A 544 8.82 16.52 3.23
N THR A 545 8.54 15.59 4.15
CA THR A 545 7.79 14.36 3.87
C THR A 545 6.53 14.38 4.74
N PRO A 546 5.33 14.60 4.17
CA PRO A 546 4.10 14.89 4.92
C PRO A 546 3.77 13.86 6.02
N PHE A 547 3.91 12.57 5.70
CA PHE A 547 3.57 11.51 6.65
C PHE A 547 4.61 11.32 7.74
N LEU A 548 5.89 11.60 7.47
CA LEU A 548 6.97 11.47 8.45
C LEU A 548 6.83 12.55 9.51
N VAL A 549 6.67 13.81 9.11
CA VAL A 549 6.49 14.92 10.05
C VAL A 549 5.19 14.74 10.86
N ALA A 550 4.10 14.34 10.22
CA ALA A 550 2.84 14.05 10.92
C ALA A 550 3.00 12.89 11.91
N GLY A 551 3.66 11.81 11.52
CA GLY A 551 3.92 10.65 12.37
C GLY A 551 4.79 10.97 13.59
N VAL A 552 5.86 11.77 13.40
CA VAL A 552 6.73 12.22 14.50
C VAL A 552 5.94 13.08 15.48
N VAL A 553 5.19 14.07 15.01
CA VAL A 553 4.38 14.95 15.88
C VAL A 553 3.32 14.14 16.62
N ALA A 554 2.62 13.25 15.91
CA ALA A 554 1.64 12.33 16.48
C ALA A 554 2.24 11.47 17.60
N ALA A 555 3.38 10.84 17.37
CA ALA A 555 4.04 9.98 18.34
C ALA A 555 4.52 10.77 19.56
N VAL A 556 5.17 11.92 19.35
CA VAL A 556 5.68 12.78 20.43
C VAL A 556 4.54 13.31 21.30
N LEU A 557 3.48 13.86 20.70
CA LEU A 557 2.35 14.38 21.45
C LEU A 557 1.58 13.28 22.18
N ASN A 558 1.46 12.10 21.57
CA ASN A 558 0.85 10.96 22.25
C ASN A 558 1.64 10.51 23.49
N LEU A 559 2.97 10.66 23.48
CA LEU A 559 3.83 10.34 24.63
C LEU A 559 3.83 11.42 25.72
N ILE A 560 3.72 12.70 25.33
CA ILE A 560 3.79 13.83 26.26
C ILE A 560 2.44 14.11 26.92
N LEU A 561 1.34 14.01 26.17
CA LEU A 561 0.03 14.38 26.69
C LEU A 561 -0.52 13.29 27.62
N PRO A 562 -0.91 13.66 28.86
CA PRO A 562 -1.43 12.70 29.83
C PRO A 562 -2.64 11.98 29.24
N GLN A 563 -2.74 10.67 29.52
CA GLN A 563 -3.91 9.90 29.11
C GLN A 563 -5.12 10.39 29.92
N GLU A 564 -6.23 10.68 29.25
CA GLU A 564 -7.52 10.89 29.91
C GLU A 564 -7.95 9.50 30.44
N ASP A 565 -8.26 9.40 31.73
CA ASP A 565 -8.69 8.13 32.32
C ASP A 565 -10.01 7.70 31.68
N VAL A 566 -10.04 6.46 31.19
CA VAL A 566 -11.15 5.90 30.39
C VAL A 566 -12.44 5.77 31.20
N ASP A 567 -12.36 5.90 32.53
CA ASP A 567 -13.48 5.74 33.46
C ASP A 567 -14.34 7.01 33.62
N ASP A 568 -13.87 8.19 33.19
CA ASP A 568 -14.59 9.46 33.41
C ASP A 568 -15.64 9.80 32.33
N GLU A 569 -15.68 9.09 31.20
CA GLU A 569 -16.66 9.33 30.11
C GLU A 569 -17.84 8.34 30.07
N ASP A 570 -17.78 7.22 30.82
CA ASP A 570 -18.94 6.32 30.99
C ASP A 570 -19.91 6.83 32.07
N GLU A 571 -19.54 7.87 32.82
CA GLU A 571 -20.51 8.73 33.50
C GLU A 571 -21.01 9.76 32.48
N GLU A 572 -22.27 9.65 32.04
CA GLU A 572 -22.93 10.76 31.35
C GLU A 572 -22.67 12.03 32.18
N PRO A 573 -22.00 13.07 31.64
CA PRO A 573 -21.93 14.31 32.37
C PRO A 573 -23.37 14.73 32.57
N GLN A 574 -23.81 14.82 33.84
CA GLN A 574 -25.07 15.49 34.16
C GLN A 574 -24.93 16.90 33.60
N VAL A 575 -25.40 17.11 32.37
CA VAL A 575 -25.51 18.43 31.78
C VAL A 575 -26.57 19.12 32.63
N VAL A 576 -26.13 19.79 33.69
CA VAL A 576 -26.92 20.80 34.35
C VAL A 576 -27.05 21.90 33.31
N VAL A 577 -28.09 21.79 32.49
CA VAL A 577 -28.56 22.89 31.66
C VAL A 577 -29.02 23.95 32.66
N ILE A 578 -28.14 24.90 32.96
CA ILE A 578 -28.54 26.11 33.68
C ILE A 578 -29.37 26.90 32.67
N ASP A 579 -30.68 26.73 32.76
CA ASP A 579 -31.64 27.47 31.96
C ASP A 579 -31.67 28.92 32.46
N VAL A 580 -30.86 29.78 31.85
CA VAL A 580 -30.71 31.20 32.22
C VAL A 580 -32.01 31.99 31.94
N GLU A 581 -32.95 31.43 31.18
CA GLU A 581 -34.21 32.07 30.82
C GLU A 581 -35.32 31.91 31.89
N ALA A 582 -35.12 31.05 32.91
CA ALA A 582 -36.08 30.89 34.01
C ALA A 582 -35.99 32.01 35.08
N HIS A 583 -34.94 32.84 35.07
CA HIS A 583 -34.72 33.88 36.09
C HIS A 583 -35.35 35.24 35.80
N HIS A 584 -36.12 35.39 34.71
CA HIS A 584 -36.78 36.66 34.35
C HIS A 584 -38.32 36.65 34.44
N ALA A 585 -38.93 35.62 35.03
CA ALA A 585 -40.38 35.52 35.19
C ALA A 585 -40.88 35.65 36.64
N GLU A 586 -40.25 36.47 37.48
CA GLU A 586 -40.93 37.02 38.66
C GLU A 586 -40.66 38.51 38.78
N SER A 587 -41.65 39.31 38.37
CA SER A 587 -41.75 40.73 38.74
C SER A 587 -42.74 40.88 39.90
N PRO A 588 -42.57 41.93 40.73
CA PRO A 588 -42.96 41.95 42.14
C PRO A 588 -44.46 42.21 42.33
N LYS A 589 -45.08 41.48 43.27
CA LYS A 589 -46.30 41.95 43.93
C LYS A 589 -45.95 42.48 45.31
N GLU A 590 -45.81 43.80 45.39
CA GLU A 590 -46.10 44.57 46.61
C GLU A 590 -47.46 44.15 47.19
N LYS A 591 -47.48 43.84 48.48
CA LYS A 591 -48.56 44.25 49.39
C LYS A 591 -48.03 44.35 50.83
N HIS A 592 -48.25 45.55 51.37
CA HIS A 592 -47.96 46.05 52.71
C HIS A 592 -48.66 45.34 53.88
N ALA A 593 -48.11 45.66 55.07
CA ALA A 593 -48.65 45.64 56.44
C ALA A 593 -48.52 44.29 57.19
N ASP A 594 -47.89 44.20 58.37
CA ASP A 594 -47.52 45.19 59.41
C ASP A 594 -46.05 45.09 59.86
#